data_AF-A0A1V3RLC6-F1
#
_entry.id   AF-A0A1V3RLC6-F1
#
_cell.length_a   1.000
_cell.length_b   1.000
_cell.length_c   1.000
_cell.angle_alpha   90.00
_cell.angle_beta   90.00
_cell.angle_gamma   90.00
#
_symmetry.space_group_name_H-M   'P 1'
#
loop_
_entity.id
_entity.type
_entity.pdbx_description
1 polymer ?
#
loop_
_entity_poly.entity_id
_entity_poly.type
_entity_poly.pdbx_seq_one_letter_code
_entity_poly.pdbx_strand_id
1 'polypeptide(L)' 'MSSLELKLEIFDKLKSVEDESLLKKIMALLKTVDEDKIYHLSKYELDMVKEGEEDIKAGRVISQEQLDKEDLEWLSKQ' A
#
# COMPACT_ATOMS: atom_id res chain seq x y z
N MET A 1 19.82 -7.25 -27.87
CA MET A 1 20.05 -7.19 -26.42
C MET A 1 19.29 -8.33 -25.77
N SER A 2 19.99 -9.18 -25.02
CA SER A 2 19.39 -10.27 -24.25
C SER A 2 18.72 -9.71 -22.99
N SER A 3 17.68 -10.38 -22.49
CA SER A 3 17.03 -9.99 -21.23
C SER A 3 18.00 -9.96 -20.03
N LEU A 4 19.11 -10.68 -20.13
CA LEU A 4 20.22 -10.66 -19.17
C LEU A 4 20.97 -9.32 -19.14
N GLU A 5 21.19 -8.69 -20.30
CA GLU A 5 21.90 -7.42 -20.40
C GLU A 5 21.06 -6.30 -19.79
N LEU A 6 19.75 -6.29 -20.05
CA LEU A 6 18.81 -5.34 -19.46
C LEU A 6 18.73 -5.47 -17.92
N LYS A 7 18.75 -6.70 -17.39
CA LYS A 7 18.75 -6.92 -15.93
C LYS A 7 20.02 -6.38 -15.27
N LEU A 8 21.17 -6.58 -15.89
CA LEU A 8 22.45 -6.08 -15.39
C LEU A 8 22.50 -4.55 -15.42
N GLU A 9 22.03 -3.93 -16.50
CA GLU A 9 22.01 -2.47 -16.64
C GLU A 9 21.05 -1.80 -15.63
N ILE A 10 19.89 -2.43 -15.38
CA ILE A 10 18.96 -2.00 -14.33
C ILE A 10 19.61 -2.15 -12.95
N PHE A 11 20.31 -3.25 -12.69
CA PHE A 11 20.99 -3.49 -11.42
C PHE A 11 22.10 -2.46 -11.15
N ASP A 12 22.92 -2.15 -12.15
CA ASP A 12 23.97 -1.14 -12.03
C ASP A 12 23.41 0.26 -11.81
N LYS A 13 22.32 0.61 -12.51
CA LYS A 13 21.61 1.88 -12.27
C LYS A 13 21.01 1.94 -10.87
N LEU A 14 20.39 0.85 -10.39
CA LEU A 14 19.83 0.78 -9.04
C LEU A 14 20.91 0.89 -7.95
N LYS A 15 22.10 0.33 -8.19
CA LYS A 15 23.23 0.41 -7.26
C LYS A 15 23.85 1.81 -7.18
N SER A 16 23.70 2.61 -8.24
CA SER A 16 24.18 3.99 -8.31
C SER A 16 23.15 5.01 -7.76
N VAL A 17 21.89 4.60 -7.58
CA VAL A 17 20.86 5.46 -6.99
C VAL A 17 20.97 5.44 -5.48
N GLU A 18 21.39 6.55 -4.89
CA GLU A 18 21.39 6.78 -3.43
C GLU A 18 20.06 7.37 -2.92
N ASP A 19 19.15 7.73 -3.84
CA ASP A 19 17.84 8.29 -3.50
C ASP A 19 16.85 7.20 -3.06
N GLU A 20 16.62 7.13 -1.75
CA GLU A 20 15.70 6.17 -1.13
C GLU A 20 14.24 6.33 -1.61
N SER A 21 13.80 7.54 -1.95
CA SER A 21 12.44 7.79 -2.44
C SER A 21 12.26 7.23 -3.84
N LEU A 22 13.30 7.31 -4.67
CA LEU A 22 13.31 6.77 -6.02
C LEU A 22 13.34 5.23 -5.99
N LEU A 23 14.14 4.64 -5.08
CA LEU A 23 14.16 3.19 -4.85
C LEU A 23 12.81 2.65 -4.37
N LYS A 24 12.13 3.35 -3.44
CA LYS A 24 10.78 2.96 -2.97
C LYS A 24 9.75 2.96 -4.09
N LYS A 25 9.77 3.97 -4.97
CA LYS A 25 8.87 4.04 -6.13
C LYS A 25 9.14 2.91 -7.12
N ILE A 26 10.41 2.62 -7.41
CA ILE A 26 10.78 1.49 -8.29
C ILE A 26 10.34 0.16 -7.66
N MET A 27 10.51 -0.02 -6.36
CA MET A 27 10.09 -1.23 -5.65
C MET A 27 8.56 -1.40 -5.65
N ALA A 28 7.80 -0.31 -5.56
CA ALA A 28 6.34 -0.33 -5.69
C ALA A 28 5.91 -0.71 -7.11
N LEU A 29 6.56 -0.17 -8.14
CA LEU A 29 6.30 -0.53 -9.54
C LEU A 29 6.64 -1.99 -9.84
N LEU A 30 7.74 -2.51 -9.28
CA LEU A 30 8.11 -3.92 -9.44
C LEU A 30 7.17 -4.86 -8.68
N LYS A 31 6.62 -4.44 -7.53
CA LYS A 31 5.58 -5.20 -6.82
C LYS A 31 4.30 -5.37 -7.64
N THR A 32 3.93 -4.37 -8.44
CA THR A 32 2.71 -4.44 -9.28
C THR A 32 2.85 -5.32 -10.52
N VAL A 33 4.07 -5.76 -10.87
CA VAL A 33 4.32 -6.63 -12.04
C VAL A 33 4.01 -8.11 -11.73
N ASP A 34 3.92 -8.48 -10.45
CA ASP A 34 3.43 -9.80 -10.02
C ASP A 34 1.90 -9.75 -9.87
N GLU A 35 1.16 -9.85 -10.98
CA GLU A 35 -0.31 -9.95 -10.98
C GLU A 35 -0.84 -11.19 -10.22
N ASP A 36 0.02 -12.18 -9.93
CA ASP A 36 -0.31 -13.43 -9.23
C ASP A 36 0.14 -13.51 -7.76
N LYS A 37 0.77 -12.47 -7.19
CA LYS A 37 1.18 -12.53 -5.78
C LYS A 37 0.06 -12.08 -4.87
N ILE A 38 -0.49 -13.06 -4.13
CA ILE A 38 -1.33 -12.86 -2.94
C ILE A 38 -0.83 -11.63 -2.18
N TYR A 39 -1.68 -10.61 -2.08
CA TYR A 39 -1.37 -9.38 -1.39
C TYR A 39 -1.14 -9.67 0.10
N HIS A 40 0.13 -9.59 0.52
CA HIS A 40 0.49 -9.74 1.93
C HIS A 40 0.38 -8.39 2.61
N LEU A 41 -0.65 -8.25 3.44
CA LEU A 41 -0.85 -7.10 4.31
C LEU A 41 0.40 -6.89 5.17
N SER A 42 0.84 -5.64 5.28
CA SER A 42 1.86 -5.24 6.24
C SER A 42 1.37 -5.42 7.68
N LYS A 43 2.28 -5.40 8.65
CA LYS A 43 1.93 -5.50 10.06
C LYS A 43 0.94 -4.41 10.49
N TYR A 44 1.13 -3.18 9.99
CA TYR A 44 0.23 -2.06 10.26
C TYR A 44 -1.19 -2.31 9.74
N GLU A 45 -1.32 -2.78 8.50
CA GLU A 45 -2.63 -3.07 7.90
C GLU A 45 -3.33 -4.25 8.58
N LEU A 46 -2.57 -5.27 9.00
CA LEU A 46 -3.10 -6.36 9.82
C LEU A 46 -3.61 -5.88 11.18
N ASP A 47 -2.90 -4.94 11.81
CA ASP A 47 -3.31 -4.38 13.09
C ASP A 47 -4.56 -3.50 12.93
N MET A 48 -4.69 -2.70 11.85
CA MET A 48 -5.93 -1.97 11.54
C MET A 48 -7.14 -2.89 11.35
N VAL A 49 -6.95 -4.03 10.66
CA VAL A 49 -8.04 -5.00 10.48
C VAL A 49 -8.48 -5.60 11.81
N LYS A 50 -7.52 -5.94 12.70
CA LYS A 50 -7.84 -6.45 14.04
C LYS A 50 -8.58 -5.44 14.89
N GLU A 51 -8.16 -4.17 14.85
CA GLU A 51 -8.85 -3.10 15.57
C GLU A 51 -10.30 -2.98 15.09
N GLY A 52 -10.55 -3.05 13.78
CA GLY A 52 -11.91 -3.09 13.22
C GLY A 52 -12.73 -4.30 13.67
N GLU A 53 -12.12 -5.49 13.73
CA GLU A 53 -12.81 -6.68 14.27
C GLU A 53 -13.15 -6.54 15.76
N GLU A 54 -12.27 -5.91 16.54
CA GLU A 54 -12.50 -5.62 17.95
C GLU A 54 -13.60 -4.56 18.15
N ASP A 55 -13.65 -3.54 17.30
CA ASP A 55 -14.70 -2.52 17.29
C ASP A 55 -16.08 -3.14 17.02
N ILE A 56 -16.16 -4.05 16.05
CA ILE A 56 -17.38 -4.80 15.75
C ILE A 56 -17.80 -5.65 16.96
N LYS A 57 -16.86 -6.39 17.57
CA LYS A 57 -17.14 -7.21 18.77
C LYS A 57 -17.58 -6.38 19.97
N ALA A 58 -17.02 -5.18 20.13
CA ALA A 58 -17.35 -4.26 21.20
C ALA A 58 -18.63 -3.44 20.93
N GLY A 59 -19.25 -3.59 19.76
CA GLY A 59 -20.43 -2.82 19.37
C GLY A 59 -20.13 -1.35 19.10
N ARG A 60 -18.85 -0.98 18.86
CA ARG A 60 -18.42 0.35 18.42
C ARG A 60 -18.66 0.51 16.92
N VAL A 61 -19.92 0.39 16.54
CA VAL A 61 -20.38 0.54 15.16
C VAL A 61 -21.17 1.84 15.02
N ILE A 62 -21.07 2.47 13.86
CA ILE A 62 -21.88 3.62 13.50
C ILE A 62 -22.94 3.21 12.48
N SER A 63 -24.04 3.95 12.41
CA SER A 63 -25.04 3.74 11.36
C SER A 63 -24.49 4.21 10.01
N GLN A 64 -25.04 3.67 8.93
CA GLN A 64 -24.69 4.11 7.58
C GLN A 64 -24.86 5.62 7.39
N GLU A 65 -25.97 6.18 7.90
CA GLU A 65 -26.24 7.63 7.82
C GLU A 65 -25.20 8.48 8.55
N GLN A 66 -24.64 7.98 9.66
CA GLN A 66 -23.60 8.67 10.41
C GLN A 66 -22.26 8.61 9.68
N LEU A 67 -21.92 7.45 9.09
CA LEU A 67 -20.73 7.30 8.24
C LEU A 67 -20.79 8.24 7.02
N ASP A 68 -21.92 8.27 6.32
CA ASP A 68 -22.11 9.13 5.15
C ASP A 68 -21.92 10.62 5.49
N LYS A 69 -22.35 11.04 6.69
CA LYS A 69 -22.16 12.40 7.17
C LYS A 69 -20.69 12.71 7.47
N GLU A 70 -19.99 11.80 8.14
CA GLU A 70 -18.56 11.94 8.45
C GLU A 70 -17.71 11.99 7.18
N ASP A 71 -18.03 11.17 6.17
CA ASP A 71 -17.39 11.19 4.86
C ASP A 71 -17.57 12.53 4.14
N LEU A 72 -18.80 13.07 4.14
CA LEU A 72 -19.08 14.39 3.56
C LEU A 72 -18.34 15.51 4.31
N GLU A 73 -18.29 15.45 5.64
CA GLU A 73 -17.53 16.41 6.44
C GLU A 73 -16.03 16.33 6.17
N TRP A 74 -15.47 15.13 5.99
CA TRP A 74 -14.07 14.92 5.65
C TRP A 74 -13.73 15.45 4.25
N LEU A 75 -14.55 15.15 3.25
CA LEU A 75 -14.41 15.65 1.87
C LEU A 75 -14.50 17.18 1.79
N SER A 76 -15.34 17.80 2.62
CA SER A 76 -15.50 19.26 2.64
C SER A 76 -14.34 20.01 3.31
N LYS A 77 -13.51 19.31 4.08
CA LYS A 77 -12.35 19.88 4.80
C LYS A 77 -11.03 19.75 4.02
N GLN A 78 -11.08 19.25 2.78
CA GLN A 78 -9.92 19.04 1.93
C GLN A 78 -9.51 20.29 1.14
#